data_AF-A0A3D3PD31-F1
#
_entry.id   AF-A0A3D3PD31-F1
#
_cell.length_a   1.000
_cell.length_b   1.000
_cell.length_c   1.000
_cell.angle_alpha   90.00
_cell.angle_beta   90.00
_cell.angle_gamma   90.00
#
_symmetry.space_group_name_H-M   'P 1'
#
loop_
_entity.id
_entity.type
_entity.pdbx_description
1 polymer ?
#
loop_
_entity_poly.entity_id
_entity_poly.type
_entity_poly.pdbx_seq_one_letter_code
_entity_poly.pdbx_strand_id
1 'polypeptide(L)'
;METYKGWFYRPGEDDKKIAGHLTINDDSTVQLDLLGGFYEGMSFIRSREYFTIWGDLFNGKKVTLFDSFKSNSNTVYGKSHTELYKIHLTLIGTHINARDTLHFNEINAEIDEINDWIGFIGGDFEYETNKKTTYTYIQHDDIVFNISDTLSGVFFFRQLKDFKSDRELTFREKTLINIKSNEFASVSHLIHSIMILRKLLSYFIGRKTKIRSMSL
;
A
#
# COMPACT_ATOMS: atom_id res chain seq x y z
N MET A 1 -5.06 10.59 -4.91
CA MET A 1 -4.48 11.15 -3.67
C MET A 1 -5.48 11.02 -2.55
N GLU A 2 -5.07 10.47 -1.40
CA GLU A 2 -5.89 10.35 -0.18
C GLU A 2 -5.24 11.13 0.96
N THR A 3 -6.04 11.84 1.76
CA THR A 3 -5.56 12.61 2.92
C THR A 3 -6.37 12.27 4.16
N TYR A 4 -5.67 11.97 5.26
CA TYR A 4 -6.23 11.61 6.55
C TYR A 4 -5.83 12.65 7.60
N LYS A 5 -6.79 13.09 8.41
CA LYS A 5 -6.55 13.95 9.58
C LYS A 5 -6.46 13.08 10.82
N GLY A 6 -5.56 13.42 11.73
CA GLY A 6 -5.35 12.62 12.93
C GLY A 6 -4.47 13.28 13.98
N TRP A 7 -4.33 12.55 15.08
CA TRP A 7 -3.36 12.81 16.13
C TRP A 7 -2.18 11.86 15.97
N PHE A 8 -0.96 12.38 15.97
CA PHE A 8 0.26 11.63 15.71
C PHE A 8 1.26 11.78 16.86
N TYR A 9 1.94 10.70 17.22
CA TYR A 9 2.80 10.61 18.40
C TYR A 9 3.81 9.47 18.25
N ARG A 10 4.87 9.48 19.06
CA ARG A 10 5.81 8.36 19.12
C ARG A 10 5.23 7.23 19.97
N PRO A 11 5.57 5.96 19.68
CA PRO A 11 5.22 4.86 20.56
C PRO A 11 5.66 5.13 22.00
N GLY A 12 4.73 5.05 22.95
CA GLY A 12 4.97 5.34 24.37
C GLY A 12 4.84 6.81 24.79
N GLU A 13 4.51 7.71 23.87
CA GLU A 13 4.26 9.14 24.14
C GLU A 13 2.80 9.53 23.85
N ASP A 14 1.85 8.72 24.30
CA ASP A 14 0.40 8.91 24.09
C ASP A 14 -0.15 10.26 24.62
N ASP A 15 0.57 10.91 25.52
CA ASP A 15 0.26 12.23 26.07
C ASP A 15 0.75 13.39 25.19
N LYS A 16 1.70 13.14 24.27
CA LYS A 16 2.32 14.15 23.39
C LYS A 16 1.79 14.10 21.96
N LYS A 17 0.46 14.05 21.82
CA LYS A 17 -0.21 13.99 20.52
C LYS A 17 -0.11 15.32 19.76
N ILE A 18 0.28 15.24 18.50
CA ILE A 18 0.41 16.39 17.59
C ILE A 18 -0.61 16.24 16.47
N ALA A 19 -1.39 17.28 16.20
CA ALA A 19 -2.35 17.28 15.10
C ALA A 19 -1.61 17.27 13.75
N GLY A 20 -2.12 16.54 12.77
CA GLY A 20 -1.50 16.52 11.45
C GLY A 20 -2.38 15.98 10.31
N HIS A 21 -1.79 15.99 9.12
CA HIS A 21 -2.35 15.47 7.89
C HIS A 21 -1.41 14.42 7.29
N LEU A 22 -1.88 13.17 7.21
CA LEU A 22 -1.21 12.09 6.51
C LEU A 22 -1.74 12.05 5.07
N THR A 23 -0.86 12.20 4.09
CA THR A 23 -1.20 12.19 2.67
C THR A 23 -0.53 11.01 1.99
N ILE A 24 -1.33 10.22 1.26
CA ILE A 24 -0.89 9.13 0.39
C ILE A 24 -1.13 9.58 -1.06
N ASN A 25 -0.04 9.80 -1.80
CA ASN A 25 -0.09 10.24 -3.18
C ASN A 25 -0.29 9.07 -4.14
N ASP A 26 -0.69 9.36 -5.39
CA ASP A 26 -0.94 8.36 -6.43
C ASP A 26 0.35 7.69 -6.95
N ASP A 27 1.52 8.15 -6.52
CA ASP A 27 2.82 7.51 -6.73
C ASP A 27 3.26 6.64 -5.55
N SER A 28 2.35 6.36 -4.61
CA SER A 28 2.57 5.62 -3.37
C SER A 28 3.57 6.29 -2.42
N THR A 29 3.91 7.57 -2.65
CA THR A 29 4.66 8.34 -1.65
C THR A 29 3.74 8.75 -0.51
N VAL A 30 4.26 8.63 0.71
CA VAL A 30 3.51 8.98 1.91
C VAL A 30 4.22 10.09 2.66
N GLN A 31 3.45 11.11 3.04
CA GLN A 31 3.91 12.29 3.75
C GLN A 31 3.03 12.57 4.94
N LEU A 32 3.63 13.02 6.04
CA LEU A 32 2.92 13.47 7.23
C LEU A 32 3.32 14.92 7.52
N ASP A 33 2.34 15.81 7.50
CA ASP A 33 2.48 17.21 7.87
C ASP A 33 1.92 17.42 9.29
N LEU A 34 2.77 17.86 10.21
CA LEU A 34 2.42 18.08 11.62
C LEU A 34 2.30 19.57 11.93
N LEU A 35 1.27 19.92 12.70
CA LEU A 35 1.12 21.24 13.33
C LEU A 35 1.92 21.27 14.64
N GLY A 36 3.23 21.14 14.50
CA GLY A 36 4.20 20.99 15.57
C GLY A 36 5.35 20.11 15.10
N GLY A 37 6.09 19.54 16.05
CA GLY A 37 7.19 18.64 15.76
C GLY A 37 7.50 17.71 16.92
N PHE A 38 8.12 16.57 16.64
CA PHE A 38 8.52 15.61 17.70
C PHE A 38 9.83 15.99 18.40
N TYR A 39 10.59 16.91 17.83
CA TYR A 39 11.87 17.34 18.37
C TYR A 39 11.73 18.73 18.95
N GLU A 40 12.02 18.87 20.25
CA GLU A 40 12.14 20.18 20.90
C GLU A 40 13.53 20.77 20.62
N GLY A 41 13.59 21.90 19.93
CA GLY A 41 14.80 22.70 19.76
C GLY A 41 15.41 22.70 18.35
N MET A 42 16.29 23.69 18.09
CA MET A 42 17.07 23.87 16.85
C MET A 42 18.19 22.82 16.71
N SER A 43 17.89 21.54 16.87
CA SER A 43 18.84 20.50 16.51
C SER A 43 18.81 20.34 14.98
N PHE A 44 19.72 21.07 14.31
CA PHE A 44 20.07 20.92 12.89
C PHE A 44 20.77 19.59 12.62
N ILE A 45 20.38 18.51 13.30
CA ILE A 45 21.03 17.22 13.13
C ILE A 45 20.57 16.66 11.79
N ARG A 46 21.48 16.79 10.82
CA ARG A 46 21.43 16.25 9.46
C ARG A 46 21.37 14.71 9.39
N SER A 47 21.25 14.01 10.52
CA SER A 47 21.05 12.56 10.49
C SER A 47 19.60 12.28 10.14
N ARG A 48 19.39 11.52 9.06
CA ARG A 48 18.11 10.87 8.80
C ARG A 48 17.91 9.79 9.86
N GLU A 49 17.51 10.21 11.05
CA GLU A 49 17.06 9.28 12.07
C GLU A 49 15.70 8.75 11.62
N TYR A 50 15.65 7.45 11.39
CA TYR A 50 14.42 6.74 11.05
C TYR A 50 13.75 6.31 12.35
N PHE A 51 12.46 6.63 12.50
CA PHE A 51 11.69 6.22 13.67
C PHE A 51 10.24 5.89 13.32
N THR A 52 9.55 5.22 14.24
CA THR A 52 8.14 4.87 14.10
C THR A 52 7.26 5.99 14.64
N ILE A 53 6.21 6.34 13.91
CA ILE A 53 5.15 7.26 14.37
C ILE A 53 3.84 6.49 14.40
N TRP A 54 3.08 6.63 15.48
CA TRP A 54 1.69 6.18 15.57
C TRP A 54 0.74 7.33 15.27
N GLY A 55 -0.42 6.99 14.73
CA GLY A 55 -1.50 7.92 14.51
C GLY A 55 -2.85 7.35 14.88
N ASP A 56 -3.69 8.17 15.50
CA ASP A 56 -5.13 7.94 15.64
C ASP A 56 -5.85 8.86 14.64
N LEU A 57 -6.38 8.29 13.57
CA LEU A 57 -7.07 9.03 12.52
C LEU A 57 -8.50 9.38 12.96
N PHE A 58 -9.01 10.53 12.53
CA PHE A 58 -10.35 11.01 12.92
C PHE A 58 -11.49 10.17 12.38
N ASN A 59 -11.23 9.31 11.39
CA ASN A 59 -12.18 8.31 10.92
C ASN A 59 -12.20 7.03 11.81
N GLY A 60 -11.53 7.06 12.96
CA GLY A 60 -11.48 5.96 13.93
C GLY A 60 -10.41 4.90 13.64
N LYS A 61 -9.68 4.99 12.53
CA LYS A 61 -8.62 4.04 12.20
C LYS A 61 -7.32 4.40 12.91
N LYS A 62 -6.58 3.38 13.33
CA LYS A 62 -5.19 3.52 13.79
C LYS A 62 -4.23 3.45 12.60
N VAL A 63 -3.06 4.06 12.72
CA VAL A 63 -2.00 3.96 11.70
C VAL A 63 -0.63 3.85 12.36
N THR A 64 0.23 3.02 11.78
CA THR A 64 1.66 2.93 12.11
C THR A 64 2.49 3.35 10.90
N LEU A 65 3.40 4.28 11.10
CA LEU A 65 4.28 4.86 10.08
C LEU A 65 5.73 4.46 10.38
N PHE A 66 6.22 3.43 9.69
CA PHE A 66 7.57 2.90 9.87
C PHE A 66 8.60 3.67 9.03
N ASP A 67 9.82 3.69 9.54
CA ASP A 67 10.99 4.36 8.96
C ASP A 67 10.65 5.80 8.53
N SER A 68 10.00 6.53 9.42
CA SER A 68 9.65 7.93 9.23
C SER A 68 10.88 8.79 9.47
N PHE A 69 11.10 9.78 8.61
CA PHE A 69 12.18 10.75 8.81
C PHE A 69 11.73 12.16 8.48
N LYS A 70 12.26 13.13 9.21
CA LYS A 70 11.98 14.55 8.98
C LYS A 70 12.60 14.98 7.66
N SER A 71 11.78 15.52 6.77
CA SER A 71 12.19 15.98 5.45
C SER A 71 12.26 17.50 5.34
N ASN A 72 11.40 18.21 6.08
CA ASN A 72 11.39 19.67 6.14
C ASN A 72 10.81 20.14 7.47
N SER A 73 11.10 21.37 7.85
CA SER A 73 10.49 22.05 8.99
C SER A 73 10.33 23.52 8.65
N ASN A 74 9.14 24.08 8.89
CA ASN A 74 8.88 25.50 8.72
C ASN A 74 8.54 26.12 10.07
N THR A 75 9.27 27.16 10.46
CA THR A 75 9.01 27.87 11.72
C THR A 75 8.80 29.33 11.41
N VAL A 76 7.59 29.82 11.64
CA VAL A 76 7.29 31.26 11.62
C VAL A 76 7.35 31.75 13.05
N TYR A 77 8.41 32.49 13.37
CA TYR A 77 8.69 33.02 14.71
C TYR A 77 7.43 33.65 15.34
N GLY A 78 7.02 33.14 16.48
CA GLY A 78 5.87 33.63 17.25
C GLY A 78 4.48 33.29 16.70
N LYS A 79 4.36 32.44 15.67
CA LYS A 79 3.05 32.08 15.08
C LYS A 79 2.82 30.57 14.97
N SER A 80 3.65 29.87 14.20
CA SER A 80 3.42 28.47 13.89
C SER A 80 4.72 27.74 13.62
N HIS A 81 4.74 26.47 14.02
CA HIS A 81 5.79 25.53 13.70
C HIS A 81 5.14 24.32 13.03
N THR A 82 5.66 23.91 11.88
CA THR A 82 5.22 22.70 11.18
C THR A 82 6.40 21.85 10.76
N GLU A 83 6.24 20.54 10.80
CA GLU A 83 7.24 19.58 10.35
C GLU A 83 6.65 18.62 9.32
N LEU A 84 7.39 18.38 8.24
CA LEU A 84 7.03 17.47 7.18
C LEU A 84 7.90 16.22 7.25
N TYR A 85 7.26 15.08 7.38
CA TYR A 85 7.88 13.76 7.43
C TYR A 85 7.62 12.98 6.15
N LYS A 86 8.65 12.27 5.68
CA LYS A 86 8.51 11.25 4.63
C LYS A 86 8.47 9.87 5.27
N ILE A 87 7.55 9.04 4.80
CA ILE A 87 7.28 7.74 5.40
C ILE A 87 7.61 6.65 4.38
N HIS A 88 8.32 5.61 4.82
CA HIS A 88 8.70 4.51 3.95
C HIS A 88 7.61 3.44 3.85
N LEU A 89 6.99 3.10 4.99
CA LEU A 89 5.94 2.10 5.08
C LEU A 89 4.84 2.58 6.02
N THR A 90 3.60 2.48 5.56
CA THR A 90 2.40 2.85 6.32
C THR A 90 1.52 1.62 6.48
N LEU A 91 1.12 1.33 7.71
CA LEU A 91 0.14 0.29 8.02
C LEU A 91 -1.10 0.94 8.64
N ILE A 92 -2.25 0.74 8.01
CA ILE A 92 -3.54 1.26 8.49
C ILE A 92 -4.30 0.13 9.17
N GLY A 93 -4.87 0.41 10.35
CA GLY A 93 -5.73 -0.49 11.12
C GLY A 93 -5.19 -0.80 12.51
N THR A 94 -3.90 -0.59 12.79
CA THR A 94 -3.31 -0.97 14.08
C THR A 94 -2.06 -0.15 14.43
N HIS A 95 -1.66 -0.22 15.71
CA HIS A 95 -0.44 0.33 16.29
C HIS A 95 0.55 -0.79 16.57
N ILE A 96 1.77 -0.67 16.02
CA ILE A 96 2.83 -1.67 16.20
C ILE A 96 4.11 -0.98 16.63
N ASN A 97 4.74 -1.55 17.65
CA ASN A 97 5.98 -1.04 18.21
C ASN A 97 7.18 -1.23 17.29
N ALA A 98 7.36 -2.45 16.75
CA ALA A 98 8.47 -2.75 15.85
C ALA A 98 8.01 -3.60 14.66
N ARG A 99 8.54 -3.26 13.48
CA ARG A 99 8.18 -3.92 12.21
C ARG A 99 8.32 -5.44 12.25
N ASP A 100 9.34 -5.94 12.95
CA ASP A 100 9.68 -7.36 12.97
C ASP A 100 8.97 -8.15 14.09
N THR A 101 8.18 -7.50 14.94
CA THR A 101 7.39 -8.19 15.99
C THR A 101 6.17 -8.92 15.44
N LEU A 102 5.77 -8.62 14.20
CA LEU A 102 4.63 -9.26 13.57
C LEU A 102 5.08 -10.37 12.65
N HIS A 103 4.37 -11.49 12.75
CA HIS A 103 4.55 -12.63 11.86
C HIS A 103 3.24 -12.87 11.14
N PHE A 104 3.30 -12.98 9.82
CA PHE A 104 2.16 -13.30 8.98
C PHE A 104 2.54 -14.46 8.09
N ASN A 105 1.55 -15.27 7.78
CA ASN A 105 1.73 -16.39 6.86
C ASN A 105 1.39 -15.99 5.43
N GLU A 106 0.79 -14.83 5.22
CA GLU A 106 0.46 -14.35 3.90
C GLU A 106 0.55 -12.82 3.79
N ILE A 107 0.76 -12.37 2.55
CA ILE A 107 0.60 -10.97 2.17
C ILE A 107 -0.04 -10.92 0.79
N ASN A 108 -1.00 -10.03 0.64
CA ASN A 108 -1.66 -9.75 -0.62
C ASN A 108 -1.19 -8.38 -1.12
N ALA A 109 -0.97 -8.23 -2.42
CA ALA A 109 -0.67 -6.95 -3.04
C ALA A 109 -1.40 -6.77 -4.36
N GLU A 110 -1.84 -5.52 -4.59
CA GLU A 110 -2.26 -5.05 -5.89
C GLU A 110 -1.07 -4.34 -6.54
N ILE A 111 -0.53 -4.90 -7.61
CA ILE A 111 0.53 -4.27 -8.42
C ILE A 111 -0.12 -3.77 -9.71
N ASP A 112 0.15 -2.53 -10.09
CA ASP A 112 -0.35 -2.01 -11.36
C ASP A 112 0.21 -2.79 -12.56
N GLU A 113 -0.57 -2.82 -13.65
CA GLU A 113 -0.15 -3.37 -14.95
C GLU A 113 0.22 -4.85 -14.94
N ILE A 114 0.02 -5.54 -13.82
CA ILE A 114 0.27 -6.97 -13.72
C ILE A 114 -0.67 -7.76 -14.65
N ASN A 115 -1.90 -7.27 -14.89
CA ASN A 115 -2.81 -7.84 -15.89
C ASN A 115 -2.16 -7.85 -17.29
N ASP A 116 -1.52 -6.75 -17.67
CA ASP A 116 -0.86 -6.60 -18.99
C ASP A 116 0.30 -7.60 -19.13
N TRP A 117 1.03 -7.85 -18.05
CA TRP A 117 2.16 -8.78 -18.06
C TRP A 117 1.73 -10.24 -18.10
N ILE A 118 0.73 -10.62 -17.31
CA ILE A 118 0.21 -12.00 -17.35
C ILE A 118 -0.47 -12.28 -18.69
N GLY A 119 -0.92 -11.24 -19.40
CA GLY A 119 -1.48 -11.36 -20.75
C GLY A 119 -2.92 -11.84 -20.75
N PHE A 120 -3.61 -11.81 -19.60
CA PHE A 120 -5.03 -12.09 -19.55
C PHE A 120 -5.84 -10.84 -19.94
N ILE A 121 -6.51 -10.94 -21.08
CA ILE A 121 -7.61 -10.07 -21.43
C ILE A 121 -8.87 -10.86 -21.07
N GLY A 122 -9.67 -10.33 -20.15
CA GLY A 122 -10.81 -11.04 -19.58
C GLY A 122 -11.81 -11.54 -20.63
N GLY A 123 -12.11 -12.84 -20.54
CA GLY A 123 -13.25 -13.51 -21.16
C GLY A 123 -13.07 -13.86 -22.64
N ASP A 124 -13.41 -15.10 -22.99
CA ASP A 124 -13.78 -15.44 -24.36
C ASP A 124 -15.15 -14.84 -24.67
N PHE A 125 -15.21 -13.96 -25.66
CA PHE A 125 -16.46 -13.35 -26.10
C PHE A 125 -17.09 -14.19 -27.21
N GLU A 126 -18.10 -14.98 -26.87
CA GLU A 126 -18.92 -15.65 -27.87
C GLU A 126 -20.02 -14.71 -28.39
N TYR A 127 -20.14 -14.62 -29.72
CA TYR A 127 -21.19 -13.85 -30.37
C TYR A 127 -22.24 -14.79 -30.96
N GLU A 128 -23.46 -14.75 -30.41
CA GLU A 128 -24.59 -15.51 -30.93
C GLU A 128 -25.54 -14.61 -31.73
N THR A 129 -25.62 -14.81 -33.05
CA THR A 129 -26.53 -14.07 -33.93
C THR A 129 -27.97 -14.53 -33.74
N ASN A 130 -28.73 -13.95 -32.79
CA ASN A 130 -30.20 -14.10 -32.70
C ASN A 130 -30.89 -12.99 -31.87
N LYS A 131 -30.65 -11.71 -32.18
CA LYS A 131 -31.27 -10.50 -31.54
C LYS A 131 -30.99 -10.31 -30.04
N LYS A 132 -30.23 -11.20 -29.41
CA LYS A 132 -29.77 -11.12 -28.02
C LYS A 132 -28.27 -11.37 -27.99
N THR A 133 -27.50 -10.39 -27.51
CA THR A 133 -26.07 -10.58 -27.26
C THR A 133 -25.92 -11.10 -25.83
N THR A 134 -25.39 -12.32 -25.69
CA THR A 134 -25.01 -12.90 -24.41
C THR A 134 -23.50 -12.72 -24.26
N TYR A 135 -23.07 -12.16 -23.13
CA TYR A 135 -21.67 -12.03 -22.78
C TYR A 135 -21.37 -13.05 -21.67
N THR A 136 -20.53 -14.03 -21.96
CA THR A 136 -20.09 -15.02 -20.97
C THR A 136 -18.70 -14.63 -20.50
N TYR A 137 -18.57 -14.33 -19.22
CA TYR A 137 -17.25 -14.15 -18.62
C TYR A 137 -16.77 -15.47 -18.05
N ILE A 138 -15.56 -15.87 -18.43
CA ILE A 138 -14.88 -17.04 -17.89
C ILE A 138 -13.79 -16.52 -16.96
N GLN A 139 -13.94 -16.76 -15.66
CA GLN A 139 -12.91 -16.45 -14.68
C GLN A 139 -11.74 -17.43 -14.87
N HIS A 140 -10.52 -16.90 -14.91
CA HIS A 140 -9.32 -17.72 -14.99
C HIS A 140 -9.02 -18.40 -13.66
N ASP A 141 -8.48 -19.61 -13.75
CA ASP A 141 -7.93 -20.32 -12.60
C ASP A 141 -6.73 -19.57 -12.02
N ASP A 142 -6.56 -19.65 -10.70
CA ASP A 142 -5.42 -19.06 -10.01
C ASP A 142 -4.10 -19.64 -10.53
N ILE A 143 -3.11 -18.77 -10.78
CA ILE A 143 -1.76 -19.21 -11.15
C ILE A 143 -0.92 -19.35 -9.89
N VAL A 144 -0.62 -20.59 -9.52
CA VAL A 144 0.23 -20.94 -8.39
C VAL A 144 1.68 -21.15 -8.85
N PHE A 145 2.63 -20.60 -8.11
CA PHE A 145 4.06 -20.75 -8.39
C PHE A 145 4.89 -20.82 -7.10
N ASN A 146 6.05 -21.46 -7.16
CA ASN A 146 6.98 -21.52 -6.04
C ASN A 146 8.01 -20.39 -6.15
N ILE A 147 8.24 -19.70 -5.03
CA ILE A 147 9.27 -18.65 -4.91
C ILE A 147 10.53 -19.24 -4.26
N SER A 148 10.34 -20.07 -3.24
CA SER A 148 11.39 -20.83 -2.55
C SER A 148 10.78 -22.10 -1.93
N ASP A 149 11.59 -22.87 -1.19
CA ASP A 149 11.12 -24.03 -0.43
C ASP A 149 10.08 -23.65 0.64
N THR A 150 10.09 -22.40 1.08
CA THR A 150 9.22 -21.90 2.16
C THR A 150 8.15 -20.90 1.69
N LEU A 151 8.27 -20.37 0.47
CA LEU A 151 7.38 -19.36 -0.08
C LEU A 151 6.71 -19.83 -1.37
N SER A 152 5.39 -19.71 -1.41
CA SER A 152 4.58 -19.88 -2.61
C SER A 152 3.89 -18.58 -2.98
N GLY A 153 3.75 -18.29 -4.27
CA GLY A 153 2.97 -17.19 -4.80
C GLY A 153 1.71 -17.68 -5.51
N VAL A 154 0.67 -16.87 -5.48
CA VAL A 154 -0.57 -17.09 -6.22
C VAL A 154 -0.97 -15.79 -6.89
N PHE A 155 -1.17 -15.80 -8.20
CA PHE A 155 -1.95 -14.77 -8.88
C PHE A 155 -3.40 -15.21 -8.87
N PHE A 156 -4.28 -14.37 -8.29
CA PHE A 156 -5.70 -14.62 -8.28
C PHE A 156 -6.45 -13.46 -8.91
N PHE A 157 -7.50 -13.79 -9.64
CA PHE A 157 -8.24 -12.87 -10.49
C PHE A 157 -9.55 -12.49 -9.82
N ARG A 158 -9.75 -11.20 -9.60
CA ARG A 158 -10.95 -10.66 -8.96
C ARG A 158 -11.72 -9.78 -9.92
N GLN A 159 -12.93 -10.20 -10.27
CA GLN A 159 -13.87 -9.35 -10.98
C GLN A 159 -14.29 -8.16 -10.11
N LEU A 160 -14.23 -6.96 -10.67
CA LEU A 160 -14.91 -5.79 -10.12
C LEU A 160 -16.26 -5.63 -10.79
N LYS A 161 -17.27 -5.20 -10.02
CA LYS A 161 -18.65 -5.02 -10.49
C LYS A 161 -18.70 -4.35 -11.85
N ASP A 162 -19.41 -4.98 -12.78
CA ASP A 162 -19.68 -4.44 -14.10
C ASP A 162 -20.53 -3.18 -13.98
N PHE A 163 -20.15 -2.13 -14.70
CA PHE A 163 -21.03 -1.00 -14.91
C PHE A 163 -21.74 -1.22 -16.24
N LYS A 164 -23.07 -1.32 -16.17
CA LYS A 164 -23.93 -1.42 -17.34
C LYS A 164 -24.66 -0.10 -17.51
N SER A 165 -24.37 0.61 -18.59
CA SER A 165 -25.24 1.67 -19.11
C SER A 165 -26.07 1.10 -20.26
N ASP A 166 -27.06 1.86 -20.74
CA ASP A 166 -27.88 1.45 -21.89
C ASP A 166 -27.06 1.27 -23.19
N ARG A 167 -25.80 1.72 -23.22
CA ARG A 167 -24.94 1.70 -24.42
C ARG A 167 -23.58 1.04 -24.22
N GLU A 168 -23.14 0.84 -22.98
CA GLU A 168 -21.79 0.38 -22.67
C GLU A 168 -21.82 -0.68 -21.57
N LEU A 169 -21.10 -1.78 -21.83
CA LEU A 169 -20.73 -2.77 -20.83
C LEU A 169 -19.24 -2.59 -20.54
N THR A 170 -18.90 -2.19 -19.32
CA THR A 170 -17.50 -2.12 -18.89
C THR A 170 -17.20 -3.29 -17.97
N PHE A 171 -16.33 -4.19 -18.44
CA PHE A 171 -15.76 -5.26 -17.65
C PHE A 171 -14.42 -4.81 -17.05
N ARG A 172 -14.19 -5.08 -15.76
CA ARG A 172 -12.92 -4.78 -15.11
C ARG A 172 -12.51 -5.91 -14.18
N GLU A 173 -11.40 -6.56 -14.52
CA GLU A 173 -10.75 -7.54 -13.67
C GLU A 173 -9.51 -6.94 -13.02
N LYS A 174 -9.25 -7.32 -11.78
CA LYS A 174 -8.00 -7.04 -11.07
C LYS A 174 -7.29 -8.34 -10.76
N THR A 175 -6.03 -8.43 -11.17
CA THR A 175 -5.12 -9.44 -10.63
C THR A 175 -4.52 -8.93 -9.33
N LEU A 176 -4.54 -9.81 -8.34
CA LEU A 176 -3.83 -9.63 -7.08
C LEU A 176 -2.75 -10.71 -6.97
N ILE A 177 -1.63 -10.35 -6.35
CA ILE A 177 -0.66 -11.35 -5.91
C ILE A 177 -0.88 -11.64 -4.43
N ASN A 178 -0.90 -12.91 -4.07
CA ASN A 178 -0.74 -13.39 -2.72
C ASN A 178 0.61 -14.13 -2.61
N ILE A 179 1.41 -13.81 -1.59
CA ILE A 179 2.58 -14.61 -1.23
C ILE A 179 2.27 -15.27 0.10
N LYS A 180 2.35 -16.60 0.16
CA LYS A 180 2.20 -17.41 1.37
C LYS A 180 3.53 -17.99 1.80
N SER A 181 3.75 -17.96 3.10
CA SER A 181 4.82 -18.66 3.78
C SER A 181 4.26 -19.89 4.48
N ASN A 182 4.95 -21.03 4.37
CA ASN A 182 4.64 -22.23 5.14
C ASN A 182 5.30 -22.22 6.54
N GLU A 183 6.14 -21.22 6.81
CA GLU A 183 6.77 -20.93 8.11
C GLU A 183 6.39 -19.53 8.60
N PHE A 184 6.63 -19.24 9.88
CA PHE A 184 6.45 -17.89 10.43
C PHE A 184 7.44 -16.91 9.77
N ALA A 185 6.96 -16.14 8.80
CA ALA A 185 7.75 -15.10 8.15
C ALA A 185 7.49 -13.73 8.80
N SER A 186 8.56 -12.94 8.98
CA SER A 186 8.39 -11.55 9.37
C SER A 186 7.71 -10.75 8.25
N VAL A 187 6.96 -9.72 8.64
CA VAL A 187 6.38 -8.75 7.67
C VAL A 187 7.44 -8.20 6.74
N SER A 188 8.63 -7.93 7.28
CA SER A 188 9.78 -7.43 6.50
C SER A 188 10.17 -8.38 5.37
N HIS A 189 10.18 -9.69 5.64
CA HIS A 189 10.50 -10.71 4.65
C HIS A 189 9.43 -10.76 3.54
N LEU A 190 8.15 -10.81 3.91
CA LEU A 190 7.03 -10.83 2.96
C LEU A 190 6.97 -9.57 2.08
N ILE A 191 7.13 -8.39 2.68
CA ILE A 191 7.21 -7.12 1.93
C ILE A 191 8.42 -7.11 0.99
N HIS A 192 9.56 -7.63 1.43
CA HIS A 192 10.76 -7.69 0.59
C HIS A 192 10.52 -8.55 -0.66
N SER A 193 9.85 -9.70 -0.51
CA SER A 193 9.50 -10.58 -1.62
C SER A 193 8.56 -9.90 -2.63
N ILE A 194 7.51 -9.21 -2.17
CA ILE A 194 6.65 -8.40 -3.06
C ILE A 194 7.47 -7.31 -3.77
N MET A 195 8.37 -6.65 -3.06
CA MET A 195 9.19 -5.58 -3.63
C MET A 195 10.15 -6.08 -4.71
N ILE A 196 10.71 -7.28 -4.54
CA ILE A 196 11.52 -7.94 -5.59
C ILE A 196 10.63 -8.24 -6.80
N LEU A 197 9.47 -8.86 -6.59
CA LEU A 197 8.58 -9.18 -7.71
C LEU A 197 8.13 -7.92 -8.46
N ARG A 198 7.78 -6.85 -7.75
CA ARG A 198 7.45 -5.57 -8.37
C ARG A 198 8.58 -5.05 -9.25
N LYS A 199 9.84 -5.14 -8.79
CA LYS A 199 11.01 -4.72 -9.59
C LYS A 199 11.17 -5.59 -10.85
N LEU A 200 10.97 -6.89 -10.71
CA LEU A 200 10.99 -7.83 -11.84
C LEU A 200 9.91 -7.48 -12.88
N LEU A 201 8.67 -7.25 -12.42
CA LEU A 201 7.56 -6.81 -13.27
C LEU A 201 7.87 -5.49 -13.96
N SER A 202 8.41 -4.50 -13.24
CA SER A 202 8.85 -3.23 -13.85
C SER A 202 9.87 -3.45 -14.97
N TYR A 203 10.77 -4.41 -14.79
CA TYR A 203 11.77 -4.74 -15.81
C TYR A 203 11.14 -5.39 -17.04
N PHE A 204 10.24 -6.37 -16.86
CA PHE A 204 9.59 -7.06 -17.97
C PHE A 204 8.61 -6.19 -18.75
N ILE A 205 7.86 -5.32 -18.08
CA ILE A 205 6.92 -4.39 -18.73
C ILE A 205 7.67 -3.21 -19.39
N GLY A 206 8.91 -2.95 -18.97
CA GLY A 206 9.73 -1.85 -19.50
C GLY A 206 9.34 -0.46 -18.96
N ARG A 207 8.53 -0.40 -17.90
CA ARG A 207 8.16 0.85 -17.20
C ARG A 207 7.98 0.60 -15.70
N LYS A 208 8.02 1.68 -14.91
CA LYS A 208 7.99 1.58 -13.44
C LYS A 208 6.58 1.21 -12.95
N THR A 209 6.45 0.04 -12.33
CA THR A 209 5.23 -0.40 -11.64
C THR A 209 5.19 0.07 -10.18
N LYS A 210 3.98 0.19 -9.65
CA LYS A 210 3.64 0.63 -8.29
C LYS A 210 2.79 -0.42 -7.59
N ILE A 211 3.02 -0.56 -6.29
CA ILE A 211 2.10 -1.29 -5.42
C ILE A 211 1.00 -0.31 -5.03
N ARG A 212 -0.24 -0.63 -5.42
CA ARG A 212 -1.43 0.17 -5.11
C ARG A 212 -1.93 -0.06 -3.70
N SER A 213 -1.88 -1.30 -3.23
CA SER A 213 -2.25 -1.67 -1.87
C SER A 213 -1.56 -2.96 -1.44
N MET A 214 -1.39 -3.13 -0.13
CA MET A 214 -1.01 -4.41 0.48
C MET A 214 -1.94 -4.70 1.66
N SER A 215 -2.28 -5.97 1.86
CA SER A 215 -2.97 -6.44 3.06
C SER A 215 -2.30 -7.70 3.57
N LEU A 216 -2.02 -7.72 4.87
CA LEU A 216 -1.44 -8.82 5.62
C LEU A 216 -2.53 -9.74 6.17
#